data_AF-A0A3M2RCI0-F1
#
_entry.id   AF-A0A3M2RCI0-F1
#
_cell.length_a   1.000
_cell.length_b   1.000
_cell.length_c   1.000
_cell.angle_alpha   90.00
_cell.angle_beta   90.00
_cell.angle_gamma   90.00
#
_symmetry.space_group_name_H-M   'P 1'
#
loop_
_entity.id
_entity.type
_entity.pdbx_description
1 polymer ?
#
loop_
_entity_poly.entity_id
_entity_poly.type
_entity_poly.pdbx_seq_one_letter_code
_entity_poly.pdbx_strand_id
1 'polypeptide(L)'
;MKRLAMALCVPLLAPGLSVAASTSHEAAPMMAPAQKPLTESDLQEERFAPQRQESAENILKRFRAAYGSNMPRVAVFWNRAFDDQVSDWSSNSRSVVSARGTLKGEIPDGKVSLQDANQAAAQAEYRSNRNRVSLGPAFELQSGLVSQLTEAGVTVVDRDAIMRITDNALETGDFSRLSPDQRRLEMRALGEHADMLMVFNRLTDRAFEIEVLDVRSGAIKAMLSSNGIPPEQQKAHQWKATDHGFQIIEQTVTLSEIGEELVLQTLASMSR
;
A
#
# COMPACT_ATOMS: atom_id res chain seq x y z
N MET A 1 40.20 38.73 -72.10
CA MET A 1 39.39 37.54 -72.46
C MET A 1 40.34 36.38 -72.71
N LYS A 2 40.49 35.44 -71.76
CA LYS A 2 41.41 34.30 -71.87
C LYS A 2 40.60 33.01 -72.02
N ARG A 3 40.86 32.28 -73.11
CA ARG A 3 40.45 30.89 -73.38
C ARG A 3 41.67 29.99 -73.25
N LEU A 4 41.40 28.69 -73.03
CA LEU A 4 42.20 27.44 -73.18
C LEU A 4 42.15 26.66 -71.86
N ALA A 5 41.34 25.61 -71.66
CA ALA A 5 41.11 24.33 -72.38
C ALA A 5 42.10 23.21 -72.00
N MET A 6 41.52 22.03 -71.69
CA MET A 6 42.10 20.67 -71.52
C MET A 6 42.95 20.40 -70.26
N ALA A 7 42.98 19.23 -69.64
CA ALA A 7 42.34 17.92 -69.85
C ALA A 7 42.43 17.06 -68.56
N LEU A 8 41.65 15.98 -68.56
CA LEU A 8 41.57 14.82 -67.66
C LEU A 8 42.92 14.26 -67.15
N CYS A 9 43.01 13.86 -65.87
CA CYS A 9 43.73 12.64 -65.42
C CYS A 9 43.48 12.33 -63.92
N VAL A 10 42.85 11.18 -63.65
CA VAL A 10 42.83 10.40 -62.39
C VAL A 10 43.83 9.24 -62.63
N PRO A 11 44.67 8.72 -61.69
CA PRO A 11 44.30 8.19 -60.35
C PRO A 11 45.38 8.32 -59.24
N LEU A 12 45.05 7.97 -57.98
CA LEU A 12 45.77 6.96 -57.16
C LEU A 12 45.23 6.92 -55.72
N LEU A 13 44.91 5.70 -55.28
CA LEU A 13 44.58 5.34 -53.89
C LEU A 13 45.73 5.67 -52.94
N ALA A 14 45.40 6.19 -51.75
CA ALA A 14 46.24 6.11 -50.57
C ALA A 14 45.38 5.64 -49.36
N PRO A 15 45.79 4.58 -48.63
CA PRO A 15 45.11 4.14 -47.43
C PRO A 15 45.57 4.99 -46.24
N GLY A 16 44.67 5.82 -45.72
CA GLY A 16 44.91 6.63 -44.52
C GLY A 16 44.52 5.87 -43.25
N LEU A 17 45.46 5.14 -42.67
CA LEU A 17 45.42 4.68 -41.27
C LEU A 17 46.67 5.20 -40.57
N SER A 18 46.51 6.22 -39.74
CA SER A 18 46.90 6.20 -38.31
C SER A 18 47.09 7.60 -37.73
N VAL A 19 46.33 7.83 -36.65
CA VAL A 19 46.78 8.44 -35.39
C VAL A 19 47.32 9.88 -35.44
N ALA A 20 46.52 10.83 -34.94
CA ALA A 20 46.91 11.73 -33.82
C ALA A 20 45.79 12.73 -33.52
N ALA A 21 45.25 12.66 -32.31
CA ALA A 21 45.00 13.80 -31.42
C ALA A 21 44.09 13.32 -30.27
N SER A 22 44.69 12.64 -29.30
CA SER A 22 44.14 12.60 -27.95
C SER A 22 44.15 14.02 -27.41
N THR A 23 43.03 14.73 -27.51
CA THR A 23 42.80 15.95 -26.74
C THR A 23 42.69 15.55 -25.28
N SER A 24 43.81 15.62 -24.57
CA SER A 24 43.84 15.61 -23.11
C SER A 24 43.08 16.84 -22.64
N HIS A 25 41.82 16.65 -22.23
CA HIS A 25 41.09 17.68 -21.50
C HIS A 25 41.77 17.83 -20.14
N GLU A 26 42.32 19.00 -19.87
CA GLU A 26 42.77 19.36 -18.53
C GLU A 26 41.54 19.28 -17.61
N ALA A 27 41.53 18.28 -16.73
CA ALA A 27 40.45 18.10 -15.78
C ALA A 27 40.35 19.38 -14.96
N ALA A 28 39.23 20.10 -15.12
CA ALA A 28 38.96 21.29 -14.32
C ALA A 28 39.15 20.92 -12.83
N PRO A 29 39.92 21.69 -12.05
CA PRO A 29 40.15 21.38 -10.65
C PRO A 29 38.79 21.29 -9.97
N MET A 30 38.47 20.12 -9.39
CA MET A 30 37.24 19.93 -8.65
C MET A 30 37.26 20.84 -7.41
N MET A 31 36.70 22.04 -7.54
CA MET A 31 36.49 23.00 -6.45
C MET A 31 35.16 22.73 -5.73
N ALA A 32 34.81 21.46 -5.52
CA ALA A 32 33.83 21.15 -4.49
C ALA A 32 34.60 21.19 -3.16
N PRO A 33 34.17 21.98 -2.15
CA PRO A 33 34.77 21.88 -0.83
C PRO A 33 34.74 20.42 -0.41
N ALA A 34 35.85 19.90 0.12
CA ALA A 34 35.95 18.52 0.56
C ALA A 34 34.86 18.27 1.62
N GLN A 35 33.74 17.69 1.18
CA GLN A 35 32.72 17.22 2.09
C GLN A 35 33.37 16.12 2.90
N LYS A 36 33.34 16.26 4.24
CA LYS A 36 33.81 15.23 5.15
C LYS A 36 33.15 13.90 4.70
N PRO A 37 33.93 12.84 4.43
CA PRO A 37 33.33 11.57 4.07
C PRO A 37 32.38 11.14 5.19
N LEU A 38 31.13 10.86 4.84
CA LEU A 38 30.10 10.38 5.77
C LEU A 38 30.65 9.16 6.50
N THR A 39 30.73 9.25 7.82
CA THR A 39 31.11 8.11 8.66
C THR A 39 29.88 7.21 8.88
N GLU A 40 30.09 5.97 9.31
CA GLU A 40 28.99 5.08 9.70
C GLU A 40 28.13 5.69 10.83
N SER A 41 28.73 6.49 11.71
CA SER A 41 27.99 7.23 12.75
C SER A 41 27.09 8.32 12.14
N ASP A 42 27.62 9.08 11.17
CA ASP A 42 26.86 10.14 10.50
C ASP A 42 25.66 9.52 9.72
N LEU A 43 25.83 8.35 9.10
CA LEU A 43 24.75 7.60 8.45
C LEU A 43 23.70 7.04 9.42
N GLN A 44 24.11 6.65 10.64
CA GLN A 44 23.16 6.23 11.67
C GLN A 44 22.35 7.42 12.19
N GLU A 45 22.99 8.55 12.46
CA GLU A 45 22.30 9.78 12.88
C GLU A 45 21.26 10.23 11.85
N GLU A 46 21.59 10.18 10.55
CA GLU A 46 20.63 10.49 9.48
C GLU A 46 19.43 9.53 9.45
N ARG A 47 19.63 8.23 9.70
CA ARG A 47 18.51 7.25 9.76
C ARG A 47 17.54 7.53 10.91
N PHE A 48 18.02 8.15 11.98
CA PHE A 48 17.23 8.47 13.17
C PHE A 48 16.78 9.94 13.22
N ALA A 49 17.12 10.73 12.21
CA ALA A 49 16.66 12.11 12.10
C ALA A 49 15.15 12.17 11.78
N PRO A 50 14.43 13.18 12.29
CA PRO A 50 13.06 13.46 11.85
C PRO A 50 13.00 13.70 10.33
N GLN A 51 12.06 13.03 9.66
CA GLN A 51 11.95 13.09 8.20
C GLN A 51 10.99 14.19 7.71
N ARG A 52 10.05 14.61 8.56
CA ARG A 52 9.13 15.70 8.23
C ARG A 52 9.81 17.05 8.42
N GLN A 53 9.72 17.88 7.38
CA GLN A 53 10.31 19.23 7.34
C GLN A 53 9.29 20.35 7.64
N GLU A 54 8.00 20.07 7.47
CA GLU A 54 6.92 21.07 7.60
C GLU A 54 6.15 20.90 8.91
N SER A 55 5.52 21.97 9.40
CA SER A 55 4.66 21.88 10.58
C SER A 55 3.37 21.09 10.30
N ALA A 56 2.87 20.39 11.32
CA ALA A 56 1.63 19.62 11.24
C ALA A 56 0.45 20.49 10.76
N GLU A 57 0.31 21.70 11.33
CA GLU A 57 -0.75 22.64 10.97
C GLU A 57 -0.74 23.02 9.48
N ASN A 58 0.44 23.25 8.91
CA ASN A 58 0.57 23.62 7.50
C ASN A 58 0.18 22.45 6.59
N ILE A 59 0.59 21.22 6.94
CA ILE A 59 0.22 20.01 6.20
C ILE A 59 -1.30 19.82 6.24
N LEU A 60 -1.91 19.87 7.42
CA LEU A 60 -3.36 19.70 7.57
C LEU A 60 -4.13 20.78 6.84
N LYS A 61 -3.69 22.04 6.92
CA LYS A 61 -4.31 23.16 6.19
C LYS A 61 -4.23 22.96 4.67
N ARG A 62 -3.06 22.58 4.15
CA ARG A 62 -2.87 22.32 2.71
C ARG A 62 -3.71 21.14 2.24
N PHE A 63 -3.69 20.03 2.99
CA PHE A 63 -4.48 18.85 2.69
C PHE A 63 -5.99 19.19 2.65
N ARG A 64 -6.50 19.88 3.67
CA ARG A 64 -7.90 20.34 3.68
C ARG A 64 -8.22 21.27 2.53
N ALA A 65 -7.29 22.14 2.12
CA ALA A 65 -7.48 23.01 0.96
C ALA A 65 -7.53 22.22 -0.37
N ALA A 66 -6.74 21.14 -0.49
CA ALA A 66 -6.70 20.31 -1.70
C ALA A 66 -8.00 19.50 -1.90
N TYR A 67 -8.58 18.98 -0.82
CA TYR A 67 -9.79 18.15 -0.89
C TYR A 67 -11.09 18.93 -0.64
N GLY A 68 -11.03 20.10 0.02
CA GLY A 68 -12.17 20.97 0.26
C GLY A 68 -13.32 20.24 0.95
N SER A 69 -14.50 20.24 0.33
CA SER A 69 -15.69 19.50 0.81
C SER A 69 -15.66 18.01 0.50
N ASN A 70 -14.75 17.55 -0.38
CA ASN A 70 -14.71 16.18 -0.89
C ASN A 70 -13.63 15.38 -0.19
N MET A 71 -13.76 15.25 1.13
CA MET A 71 -12.83 14.44 1.93
C MET A 71 -12.98 12.95 1.60
N PRO A 72 -11.86 12.23 1.38
CA PRO A 72 -11.92 10.83 1.00
C PRO A 72 -12.36 9.95 2.17
N ARG A 73 -13.05 8.85 1.85
CA ARG A 73 -13.21 7.70 2.75
C ARG A 73 -12.06 6.74 2.51
N VAL A 74 -11.26 6.48 3.53
CA VAL A 74 -10.05 5.66 3.43
C VAL A 74 -10.25 4.34 4.16
N ALA A 75 -10.18 3.23 3.43
CA ALA A 75 -10.04 1.90 4.04
C ALA A 75 -8.57 1.66 4.40
N VAL A 76 -8.29 1.06 5.55
CA VAL A 76 -6.91 0.78 5.99
C VAL A 76 -6.64 -0.72 6.05
N PHE A 77 -5.57 -1.14 5.39
CA PHE A 77 -5.03 -2.50 5.47
C PHE A 77 -3.83 -2.51 6.40
N TRP A 78 -3.97 -3.24 7.50
CA TRP A 78 -2.96 -3.31 8.55
C TRP A 78 -2.05 -4.53 8.34
N ASN A 79 -0.76 -4.31 8.12
CA ASN A 79 0.27 -5.35 7.91
C ASN A 79 -0.20 -6.43 6.91
N ARG A 80 -0.81 -5.98 5.82
CA ARG A 80 -1.38 -6.83 4.78
C ARG A 80 -1.19 -6.17 3.44
N ALA A 81 -0.55 -6.89 2.52
CA ALA A 81 -0.48 -6.48 1.13
C ALA A 81 -1.87 -6.53 0.47
N PHE A 82 -2.13 -5.56 -0.39
CA PHE A 82 -3.21 -5.67 -1.36
C PHE A 82 -2.74 -6.61 -2.48
N ASP A 83 -3.40 -7.76 -2.60
CA ASP A 83 -2.95 -8.88 -3.41
C ASP A 83 -3.43 -8.73 -4.86
N ASP A 84 -2.69 -9.26 -5.83
CA ASP A 84 -3.06 -9.23 -7.25
C ASP A 84 -4.13 -10.29 -7.61
N GLN A 85 -4.42 -11.20 -6.67
CA GLN A 85 -5.37 -12.28 -6.84
C GLN A 85 -6.82 -11.81 -6.76
N VAL A 86 -7.55 -11.96 -7.86
CA VAL A 86 -8.98 -11.60 -7.99
C VAL A 86 -9.91 -12.75 -7.57
N SER A 87 -9.35 -13.95 -7.33
CA SER A 87 -10.11 -15.12 -6.92
C SER A 87 -9.32 -16.02 -5.98
N ASP A 88 -9.94 -16.42 -4.88
CA ASP A 88 -9.36 -17.45 -4.00
C ASP A 88 -9.52 -18.87 -4.57
N TRP A 89 -10.11 -19.02 -5.77
CA TRP A 89 -10.37 -20.31 -6.42
C TRP A 89 -9.09 -21.06 -6.85
N SER A 90 -7.92 -20.43 -6.85
CA SER A 90 -6.68 -21.14 -7.16
C SER A 90 -6.22 -21.98 -5.95
N SER A 91 -6.51 -23.29 -6.03
CA SER A 91 -5.99 -24.37 -5.18
C SER A 91 -6.57 -24.46 -3.76
N ASN A 92 -7.75 -25.07 -3.63
CA ASN A 92 -7.99 -26.13 -2.65
C ASN A 92 -9.01 -27.12 -3.22
N SER A 93 -8.72 -28.41 -3.12
CA SER A 93 -9.53 -29.47 -3.74
C SER A 93 -10.98 -29.41 -3.27
N ARG A 94 -11.91 -29.23 -4.22
CA ARG A 94 -13.35 -29.31 -3.97
C ARG A 94 -13.80 -30.75 -4.24
N SER A 95 -14.34 -31.42 -3.23
CA SER A 95 -15.04 -32.69 -3.41
C SER A 95 -16.54 -32.43 -3.37
N VAL A 96 -17.20 -32.52 -4.53
CA VAL A 96 -18.66 -32.48 -4.62
C VAL A 96 -19.14 -33.92 -4.66
N VAL A 97 -19.85 -34.36 -3.63
CA VAL A 97 -20.52 -35.66 -3.61
C VAL A 97 -21.99 -35.41 -3.92
N SER A 98 -22.37 -35.61 -5.18
CA SER A 98 -23.77 -35.57 -5.60
C SER A 98 -24.33 -36.99 -5.62
N ALA A 99 -25.32 -37.28 -4.77
CA ALA A 99 -26.10 -38.50 -4.82
C ALA A 99 -27.38 -38.23 -5.65
N ARG A 100 -27.52 -38.90 -6.78
CA ARG A 100 -28.76 -38.95 -7.56
C ARG A 100 -29.46 -40.27 -7.25
N GLY A 101 -30.57 -40.22 -6.52
CA GLY A 101 -31.43 -41.37 -6.29
C GLY A 101 -32.66 -41.28 -7.18
N THR A 102 -32.88 -42.28 -8.05
CA THR A 102 -34.13 -42.44 -8.77
C THR A 102 -34.97 -43.51 -8.07
N LEU A 103 -36.05 -43.13 -7.39
CA LEU A 103 -37.02 -44.07 -6.86
C LEU A 103 -37.94 -44.52 -8.00
N LYS A 104 -37.74 -45.73 -8.52
CA LYS A 104 -38.73 -46.41 -9.38
C LYS A 104 -39.58 -47.30 -8.51
N GLY A 105 -40.76 -46.82 -8.13
CA GLY A 105 -41.82 -47.64 -7.55
C GLY A 105 -42.84 -47.98 -8.63
N GLU A 106 -43.07 -49.26 -8.87
CA GLU A 106 -44.19 -49.72 -9.69
C GLU A 106 -45.34 -50.08 -8.75
N ILE A 107 -46.48 -49.38 -8.88
CA ILE A 107 -47.71 -49.70 -8.15
C ILE A 107 -48.53 -50.64 -9.06
N PRO A 108 -48.85 -51.87 -8.62
CA PRO A 108 -49.64 -52.80 -9.41
C PRO A 108 -51.12 -52.42 -9.38
N ASP A 109 -51.50 -51.33 -10.07
CA ASP A 109 -52.78 -51.18 -10.79
C ASP A 109 -53.00 -49.83 -11.51
N GLY A 110 -51.93 -49.11 -11.85
CA GLY A 110 -52.08 -47.89 -12.64
C GLY A 110 -50.74 -47.33 -13.06
N LYS A 111 -50.50 -47.25 -14.37
CA LYS A 111 -49.30 -46.64 -14.95
C LYS A 111 -49.27 -45.14 -14.63
N VAL A 112 -48.67 -44.78 -13.51
CA VAL A 112 -48.23 -43.42 -13.22
C VAL A 112 -46.72 -43.47 -12.96
N SER A 113 -45.94 -42.97 -13.93
CA SER A 113 -44.50 -42.78 -13.79
C SER A 113 -44.26 -41.50 -12.97
N LEU A 114 -44.12 -41.63 -11.66
CA LEU A 114 -43.59 -40.54 -10.83
C LEU A 114 -42.06 -40.56 -10.94
N GLN A 115 -41.52 -39.75 -11.87
CA GLN A 115 -40.10 -39.43 -11.90
C GLN A 115 -39.84 -38.29 -10.93
N ASP A 116 -39.61 -38.63 -9.66
CA ASP A 116 -39.14 -37.65 -8.68
C ASP A 116 -37.61 -37.77 -8.55
N ALA A 117 -36.90 -36.77 -9.06
CA ALA A 117 -35.45 -36.74 -9.13
C ALA A 117 -34.89 -36.02 -7.90
N ASN A 118 -34.79 -36.75 -6.78
CA ASN A 118 -34.16 -36.22 -5.57
C ASN A 118 -32.64 -36.13 -5.79
N GLN A 119 -32.15 -34.91 -6.03
CA GLN A 119 -30.73 -34.58 -6.12
C GLN A 119 -30.27 -34.05 -4.76
N ALA A 120 -29.53 -34.86 -4.02
CA ALA A 120 -28.84 -34.40 -2.81
C ALA A 120 -27.38 -34.15 -3.16
N ALA A 121 -26.97 -32.88 -3.17
CA ALA A 121 -25.58 -32.49 -3.34
C ALA A 121 -24.98 -32.14 -1.98
N ALA A 122 -24.01 -32.93 -1.52
CA ALA A 122 -23.18 -32.59 -0.38
C ALA A 122 -21.89 -31.95 -0.91
N GLN A 123 -21.66 -30.69 -0.56
CA GLN A 123 -20.45 -29.97 -0.89
C GLN A 123 -19.54 -29.94 0.34
N ALA A 124 -18.36 -30.54 0.24
CA ALA A 124 -17.31 -30.42 1.24
C ALA A 124 -16.24 -29.45 0.72
N GLU A 125 -16.06 -28.32 1.42
CA GLU A 125 -15.01 -27.35 1.12
C GLU A 125 -13.89 -27.49 2.16
N TYR A 126 -12.69 -27.87 1.72
CA TYR A 126 -11.52 -27.92 2.59
C TYR A 126 -10.80 -26.56 2.52
N ARG A 127 -11.08 -25.68 3.49
CA ARG A 127 -10.34 -24.42 3.64
C ARG A 127 -9.12 -24.68 4.50
N SER A 128 -7.92 -24.62 3.91
CA SER A 128 -6.70 -24.58 4.70
C SER A 128 -6.68 -23.25 5.41
N ASN A 129 -6.94 -23.25 6.71
CA ASN A 129 -6.83 -22.08 7.55
C ASN A 129 -5.35 -21.67 7.57
N ARG A 130 -4.92 -20.86 6.60
CA ARG A 130 -3.72 -20.04 6.75
C ARG A 130 -4.07 -18.97 7.78
N ASN A 131 -4.15 -19.38 9.05
CA ASN A 131 -4.03 -18.50 10.20
C ASN A 131 -2.58 -17.97 10.20
N ARG A 132 -2.25 -17.15 9.21
CA ARG A 132 -1.24 -16.12 9.44
C ARG A 132 -1.94 -15.16 10.38
N VAL A 133 -1.70 -15.33 11.68
CA VAL A 133 -1.90 -14.27 12.65
C VAL A 133 -0.94 -13.17 12.19
N SER A 134 -1.37 -12.34 11.24
CA SER A 134 -0.71 -11.09 10.97
C SER A 134 -0.97 -10.31 12.24
N LEU A 135 0.03 -10.23 13.10
CA LEU A 135 0.00 -9.33 14.25
C LEU A 135 -0.13 -7.95 13.64
N GLY A 136 -1.36 -7.43 13.65
CA GLY A 136 -1.62 -6.05 13.29
C GLY A 136 -0.71 -5.13 14.12
N PRO A 137 -0.48 -3.90 13.66
CA PRO A 137 0.24 -2.94 14.48
C PRO A 137 -0.44 -2.81 15.84
N ALA A 138 0.35 -2.46 16.85
CA ALA A 138 -0.17 -2.23 18.20
C ALA A 138 -1.35 -1.24 18.14
N PHE A 139 -2.39 -1.50 18.93
CA PHE A 139 -3.61 -0.70 18.93
C PHE A 139 -3.33 0.80 19.12
N GLU A 140 -2.36 1.16 19.97
CA GLU A 140 -1.93 2.56 20.18
C GLU A 140 -1.42 3.23 18.89
N LEU A 141 -0.70 2.49 18.05
CA LEU A 141 -0.24 2.99 16.75
C LEU A 141 -1.43 3.24 15.82
N GLN A 142 -2.38 2.30 15.81
CA GLN A 142 -3.61 2.43 15.03
C GLN A 142 -4.45 3.62 15.50
N SER A 143 -4.57 3.84 16.81
CA SER A 143 -5.35 4.95 17.36
C SER A 143 -4.76 6.30 16.98
N GLY A 144 -3.42 6.45 17.02
CA GLY A 144 -2.75 7.66 16.57
C GLY A 144 -3.00 7.94 15.07
N LEU A 145 -2.87 6.90 14.24
CA LEU A 145 -3.14 6.98 12.80
C LEU A 145 -4.59 7.41 12.51
N VAL A 146 -5.56 6.76 13.16
CA VAL A 146 -6.99 7.09 13.00
C VAL A 146 -7.31 8.49 13.51
N SER A 147 -6.74 8.88 14.65
CA SER A 147 -6.91 10.20 15.25
C SER A 147 -6.46 11.30 14.28
N GLN A 148 -5.25 11.19 13.75
CA GLN A 148 -4.69 12.20 12.85
C GLN A 148 -5.42 12.28 11.50
N LEU A 149 -5.85 11.15 10.94
CA LEU A 149 -6.67 11.13 9.73
C LEU A 149 -8.03 11.81 9.96
N THR A 150 -8.67 11.51 11.09
CA THR A 150 -9.96 12.10 11.46
C THR A 150 -9.80 13.61 11.68
N GLU A 151 -8.71 14.05 12.31
CA GLU A 151 -8.39 15.47 12.45
C GLU A 151 -8.23 16.16 11.08
N ALA A 152 -7.62 15.48 10.10
CA ALA A 152 -7.53 15.99 8.73
C ALA A 152 -8.89 16.09 8.01
N GLY A 153 -9.95 15.50 8.57
CA GLY A 153 -11.30 15.44 7.98
C GLY A 153 -11.56 14.18 7.17
N VAL A 154 -10.63 13.22 7.15
CA VAL A 154 -10.75 11.95 6.45
C VAL A 154 -11.67 11.01 7.23
N THR A 155 -12.55 10.31 6.53
CA THR A 155 -13.36 9.25 7.16
C THR A 155 -12.61 7.92 7.07
N VAL A 156 -12.18 7.38 8.20
CA VAL A 156 -11.52 6.06 8.24
C VAL A 156 -12.56 4.96 8.29
N VAL A 157 -12.40 3.97 7.42
CA VAL A 157 -13.32 2.84 7.29
C VAL A 157 -12.58 1.56 7.59
N ASP A 158 -13.11 0.76 8.52
CA ASP A 158 -12.53 -0.54 8.83
C ASP A 158 -12.88 -1.55 7.73
N ARG A 159 -11.86 -2.26 7.25
CA ARG A 159 -11.99 -3.28 6.20
C ARG A 159 -12.94 -4.39 6.63
N ASP A 160 -12.77 -4.90 7.84
CA ASP A 160 -13.55 -6.05 8.29
C ASP A 160 -15.02 -5.68 8.50
N ALA A 161 -15.28 -4.44 8.92
CA ALA A 161 -16.63 -3.88 8.95
C ALA A 161 -17.27 -3.83 7.55
N ILE A 162 -16.61 -3.24 6.54
CA ILE A 162 -17.21 -3.14 5.19
C ILE A 162 -17.40 -4.50 4.53
N MET A 163 -16.49 -5.44 4.77
CA MET A 163 -16.64 -6.82 4.31
C MET A 163 -17.91 -7.45 4.87
N ARG A 164 -18.16 -7.31 6.18
CA ARG A 164 -19.36 -7.85 6.85
C ARG A 164 -20.64 -7.16 6.40
N ILE A 165 -20.61 -5.84 6.22
CA ILE A 165 -21.76 -5.06 5.72
C ILE A 165 -22.12 -5.52 4.30
N THR A 166 -21.11 -5.65 3.43
CA THR A 166 -21.31 -6.08 2.05
C THR A 166 -21.79 -7.52 1.99
N ASP A 167 -21.23 -8.43 2.79
CA ASP A 167 -21.67 -9.83 2.86
C ASP A 167 -23.13 -9.94 3.31
N ASN A 168 -23.52 -9.18 4.34
CA ASN A 168 -24.89 -9.13 4.82
C ASN A 168 -25.86 -8.57 3.76
N ALA A 169 -25.45 -7.54 3.01
CA ALA A 169 -26.28 -6.96 1.94
C ALA A 169 -26.56 -7.94 0.79
N LEU A 170 -25.73 -8.98 0.62
CA LEU A 170 -25.92 -10.03 -0.38
C LEU A 170 -26.88 -11.13 0.08
N GLU A 171 -27.36 -11.09 1.32
CA GLU A 171 -28.30 -12.06 1.87
C GLU A 171 -29.71 -11.83 1.27
N THR A 172 -30.06 -12.60 0.24
CA THR A 172 -31.40 -12.55 -0.39
C THR A 172 -32.45 -13.43 0.31
N GLY A 173 -32.23 -13.80 1.57
CA GLY A 173 -33.17 -14.60 2.37
C GLY A 173 -33.24 -16.09 2.03
N ASP A 174 -32.39 -16.58 1.12
CA ASP A 174 -32.30 -17.99 0.74
C ASP A 174 -30.99 -18.59 1.29
N PHE A 175 -31.07 -19.69 2.05
CA PHE A 175 -29.93 -20.28 2.78
C PHE A 175 -28.88 -20.95 1.87
N SER A 176 -29.01 -20.82 0.54
CA SER A 176 -28.08 -21.37 -0.44
C SER A 176 -26.81 -20.54 -0.52
N ARG A 177 -25.91 -20.74 0.44
CA ARG A 177 -24.58 -20.11 0.47
C ARG A 177 -23.65 -20.75 -0.54
N LEU A 178 -23.72 -20.33 -1.80
CA LEU A 178 -22.49 -20.22 -2.60
C LEU A 178 -21.68 -19.09 -1.95
N SER A 179 -20.80 -19.43 -1.01
CA SER A 179 -19.87 -18.48 -0.38
C SER A 179 -19.27 -17.60 -1.49
N PRO A 180 -19.53 -16.28 -1.49
CA PRO A 180 -18.92 -15.38 -2.46
C PRO A 180 -17.40 -15.54 -2.37
N ASP A 181 -16.74 -15.52 -3.53
CA ASP A 181 -15.29 -15.43 -3.62
C ASP A 181 -14.82 -14.21 -2.79
N GLN A 182 -14.04 -14.45 -1.74
CA GLN A 182 -13.74 -13.43 -0.73
C GLN A 182 -12.96 -12.25 -1.33
N ARG A 183 -12.18 -12.47 -2.40
CA ARG A 183 -11.53 -11.40 -3.18
C ARG A 183 -12.52 -10.54 -3.94
N ARG A 184 -13.55 -11.14 -4.54
CA ARG A 184 -14.61 -10.38 -5.22
C ARG A 184 -15.45 -9.59 -4.24
N LEU A 185 -15.72 -10.17 -3.07
CA LEU A 185 -16.39 -9.48 -1.97
C LEU A 185 -15.56 -8.29 -1.48
N GLU A 186 -14.24 -8.46 -1.33
CA GLU A 186 -13.30 -7.38 -0.97
C GLU A 186 -13.30 -6.24 -1.99
N MET A 187 -13.22 -6.55 -3.28
CA MET A 187 -13.27 -5.54 -4.32
C MET A 187 -14.60 -4.78 -4.34
N ARG A 188 -15.73 -5.49 -4.14
CA ARG A 188 -17.05 -4.85 -4.05
C ARG A 188 -17.15 -3.95 -2.81
N ALA A 189 -16.75 -4.46 -1.65
CA ALA A 189 -16.80 -3.72 -0.40
C ALA A 189 -15.97 -2.43 -0.47
N LEU A 190 -14.74 -2.52 -1.01
CA LEU A 190 -13.89 -1.36 -1.24
C LEU A 190 -14.55 -0.37 -2.21
N GLY A 191 -15.08 -0.84 -3.34
CA GLY A 191 -15.72 0.03 -4.34
C GLY A 191 -16.97 0.77 -3.85
N GLU A 192 -17.71 0.19 -2.91
CA GLU A 192 -18.94 0.80 -2.36
C GLU A 192 -18.65 1.74 -1.18
N HIS A 193 -17.68 1.38 -0.32
CA HIS A 193 -17.49 2.04 0.98
C HIS A 193 -16.22 2.87 1.10
N ALA A 194 -15.26 2.74 0.19
CA ALA A 194 -14.00 3.46 0.23
C ALA A 194 -13.70 4.18 -1.10
N ASP A 195 -13.12 5.37 -1.01
CA ASP A 195 -12.60 6.10 -2.17
C ASP A 195 -11.10 5.83 -2.34
N MET A 196 -10.40 5.56 -1.24
CA MET A 196 -8.99 5.22 -1.22
C MET A 196 -8.72 4.02 -0.30
N LEU A 197 -7.65 3.29 -0.61
CA LEU A 197 -7.09 2.21 0.18
C LEU A 197 -5.71 2.61 0.67
N MET A 198 -5.51 2.66 1.97
CA MET A 198 -4.21 2.84 2.60
C MET A 198 -3.67 1.47 3.04
N VAL A 199 -2.57 1.04 2.45
CA VAL A 199 -1.82 -0.14 2.86
C VAL A 199 -0.72 0.30 3.81
N PHE A 200 -0.81 -0.16 5.05
CA PHE A 200 0.15 0.12 6.09
C PHE A 200 0.97 -1.13 6.40
N ASN A 201 2.29 -1.06 6.25
CA ASN A 201 3.20 -2.15 6.58
C ASN A 201 4.25 -1.70 7.60
N ARG A 202 4.28 -2.37 8.74
CA ARG A 202 5.40 -2.27 9.67
C ARG A 202 6.48 -3.27 9.29
N LEU A 203 7.62 -2.77 8.80
CA LEU A 203 8.77 -3.60 8.43
C LEU A 203 9.61 -3.97 9.66
N THR A 204 9.87 -2.99 10.51
CA THR A 204 10.62 -3.15 11.77
C THR A 204 9.98 -2.31 12.87
N ASP A 205 10.59 -2.25 14.05
CA ASP A 205 10.10 -1.39 15.11
C ASP A 205 10.10 0.10 14.76
N ARG A 206 10.92 0.51 13.78
CA ARG A 206 11.15 1.91 13.39
C ARG A 206 11.21 2.11 11.88
N ALA A 207 10.66 1.19 11.11
CA ALA A 207 10.57 1.32 9.65
C ALA A 207 9.17 0.94 9.21
N PHE A 208 8.50 1.87 8.56
CA PHE A 208 7.13 1.78 8.12
C PHE A 208 7.06 2.09 6.63
N GLU A 209 6.20 1.39 5.93
CA GLU A 209 5.85 1.66 4.54
C GLU A 209 4.35 1.94 4.46
N ILE A 210 4.02 2.98 3.73
CA ILE A 210 2.64 3.40 3.51
C ILE A 210 2.44 3.60 2.02
N GLU A 211 1.40 2.97 1.50
CA GLU A 211 0.93 3.14 0.13
C GLU A 211 -0.54 3.57 0.17
N VAL A 212 -0.89 4.56 -0.63
CA VAL A 212 -2.28 5.04 -0.77
C VAL A 212 -2.69 4.88 -2.22
N LEU A 213 -3.73 4.07 -2.43
CA LEU A 213 -4.29 3.72 -3.73
C LEU A 213 -5.67 4.36 -3.88
N ASP A 214 -5.97 4.85 -5.07
CA ASP A 214 -7.33 5.21 -5.47
C ASP A 214 -8.09 3.93 -5.85
N VAL A 215 -9.20 3.64 -5.15
CA VAL A 215 -9.93 2.37 -5.33
C VAL A 215 -10.57 2.26 -6.71
N ARG A 216 -10.95 3.39 -7.32
CA ARG A 216 -11.69 3.42 -8.59
C ARG A 216 -10.76 3.31 -9.79
N SER A 217 -9.59 3.92 -9.71
CA SER A 217 -8.62 4.00 -10.82
C SER A 217 -7.39 3.11 -10.65
N GLY A 218 -7.13 2.60 -9.43
CA GLY A 218 -5.90 1.89 -9.09
C GLY A 218 -4.67 2.79 -9.04
N ALA A 219 -4.83 4.12 -9.13
CA ALA A 219 -3.71 5.05 -9.14
C ALA A 219 -3.05 5.15 -7.76
N ILE A 220 -1.72 5.08 -7.71
CA ILE A 220 -0.94 5.36 -6.50
C ILE A 220 -0.97 6.87 -6.26
N LYS A 221 -1.59 7.28 -5.14
CA LYS A 221 -1.67 8.68 -4.70
C LYS A 221 -0.51 9.08 -3.81
N ALA A 222 0.01 8.14 -3.01
CA ALA A 222 1.20 8.33 -2.21
C ALA A 222 1.89 6.99 -1.97
N MET A 223 3.22 7.02 -1.92
CA MET A 223 4.05 5.90 -1.51
C MET A 223 5.24 6.46 -0.75
N LEU A 224 5.44 6.03 0.49
CA LEU A 224 6.54 6.52 1.32
C LEU A 224 7.05 5.44 2.27
N SER A 225 8.32 5.58 2.64
CA SER A 225 8.94 4.88 3.75
C SER A 225 9.25 5.89 4.86
N SER A 226 8.96 5.54 6.10
CA SER A 226 9.12 6.42 7.24
C SER A 226 9.74 5.75 8.46
N ASN A 227 10.50 6.51 9.24
CA ASN A 227 11.00 6.09 10.55
C ASN A 227 10.05 6.46 11.72
N GLY A 228 8.98 7.22 11.45
CA GLY A 228 7.98 7.60 12.45
C GLY A 228 8.47 8.57 13.53
N ILE A 229 9.60 9.24 13.32
CA ILE A 229 10.20 10.15 14.32
C ILE A 229 9.67 11.57 14.10
N PRO A 230 8.94 12.16 15.07
CA PRO A 230 8.48 13.53 14.97
C PRO A 230 9.63 14.54 15.10
N PRO A 231 9.50 15.75 14.53
CA PRO A 231 10.48 16.83 14.67
C PRO A 231 10.70 17.22 16.14
N GLU A 232 11.90 17.67 16.49
CA GLU A 232 12.28 18.01 17.87
C GLU A 232 11.35 19.03 18.53
N GLN A 233 10.82 19.97 17.75
CA GLN A 233 9.88 21.00 18.21
C GLN A 233 8.57 20.42 18.77
N GLN A 234 8.28 19.15 18.45
CA GLN A 234 7.08 18.44 18.89
C GLN A 234 7.38 17.35 19.92
N LYS A 235 8.65 17.17 20.32
CA LYS A 235 8.97 16.27 21.44
C LYS A 235 8.40 16.86 22.73
N ALA A 236 7.55 16.10 23.41
CA ALA A 236 7.05 16.47 24.72
C ALA A 236 8.20 16.40 25.75
N HIS A 237 8.42 17.51 26.45
CA HIS A 237 9.39 17.59 27.54
C HIS A 237 8.62 17.41 28.84
N GLN A 238 8.96 16.38 29.62
CA GLN A 238 8.32 16.16 30.91
C GLN A 238 9.30 16.49 32.05
N TRP A 239 8.86 17.37 32.95
CA TRP A 239 9.53 17.56 34.23
C TRP A 239 9.23 16.35 35.11
N LYS A 240 10.25 15.55 35.44
CA LYS A 240 10.15 14.49 36.45
C LYS A 240 11.00 14.84 37.65
N ALA A 241 10.45 14.63 38.84
CA ALA A 241 11.22 14.71 40.07
C ALA A 241 12.14 13.48 40.17
N THR A 242 13.44 13.70 40.14
CA THR A 242 14.47 12.71 40.41
C THR A 242 15.08 12.94 41.80
N ASP A 243 15.95 12.04 42.22
CA ASP A 243 16.81 12.17 43.40
C ASP A 243 17.73 13.40 43.36
N HIS A 244 17.91 14.02 42.19
CA HIS A 244 18.69 15.23 41.97
C HIS A 244 17.82 16.48 41.70
N GLY A 245 16.51 16.43 41.98
CA GLY A 245 15.56 17.52 41.76
C GLY A 245 14.71 17.35 40.50
N PHE A 246 14.07 18.43 40.02
CA PHE A 246 13.27 18.36 38.80
C PHE A 246 14.19 18.39 37.57
N GLN A 247 14.19 17.30 36.80
CA GLN A 247 14.93 17.21 35.55
C GLN A 247 13.96 17.14 34.37
N ILE A 248 14.34 17.81 33.28
CA ILE A 248 13.65 17.66 32.00
C ILE A 248 14.12 16.33 31.42
N ILE A 249 13.18 15.40 31.27
CA ILE A 249 13.42 14.13 30.61
C ILE A 249 12.76 14.21 29.24
N GLU A 250 13.55 13.94 28.19
CA GLU A 250 13.01 13.73 26.85
C GLU A 250 12.06 12.53 26.89
N GLN A 251 10.79 12.76 26.61
CA GLN A 251 9.82 11.67 26.56
C GLN A 251 10.15 10.76 25.37
N THR A 252 10.19 9.46 25.61
CA THR A 252 10.26 8.48 24.53
C THR A 252 8.98 8.58 23.71
N VAL A 253 9.11 8.82 22.41
CA VAL A 253 7.97 8.95 21.48
C VAL A 253 7.06 7.72 21.63
N THR A 254 5.77 7.97 21.86
CA THR A 254 4.78 6.92 22.06
C THR A 254 4.36 6.30 20.73
N LEU A 255 3.78 5.09 20.76
CA LEU A 255 3.27 4.45 19.54
C LEU A 255 2.15 5.28 18.89
N SER A 256 1.34 6.00 19.68
CA SER A 256 0.31 6.91 19.14
C SER A 256 0.94 8.07 18.38
N GLU A 257 1.94 8.73 18.97
CA GLU A 257 2.66 9.85 18.32
C GLU A 257 3.36 9.40 17.03
N ILE A 258 3.91 8.18 17.00
CA ILE A 258 4.44 7.58 15.77
C ILE A 258 3.32 7.46 14.72
N GLY A 259 2.13 6.98 15.11
CA GLY A 259 1.00 6.82 14.21
C GLY A 259 0.51 8.16 13.63
N GLU A 260 0.47 9.19 14.48
CA GLU A 260 0.14 10.56 14.08
C GLU A 260 1.17 11.12 13.08
N GLU A 261 2.46 10.96 13.38
CA GLU A 261 3.55 11.42 12.51
C GLU A 261 3.52 10.74 11.13
N LEU A 262 3.27 9.44 11.09
CA LEU A 262 3.13 8.68 9.84
C LEU A 262 2.02 9.22 8.95
N VAL A 263 0.89 9.61 9.55
CA VAL A 263 -0.21 10.24 8.81
C VAL A 263 0.20 11.61 8.30
N LEU A 264 0.83 12.45 9.12
CA LEU A 264 1.26 13.77 8.69
C LEU A 264 2.20 13.68 7.46
N GLN A 265 3.14 12.74 7.46
CA GLN A 265 4.00 12.50 6.30
C GLN A 265 3.22 12.00 5.08
N THR A 266 2.22 11.15 5.29
CA THR A 266 1.34 10.65 4.22
C THR A 266 0.50 11.78 3.61
N LEU A 267 -0.17 12.59 4.44
CA LEU A 267 -0.96 13.73 4.01
C LEU A 267 -0.10 14.79 3.32
N ALA A 268 1.13 14.99 3.79
CA ALA A 268 2.09 15.87 3.14
C ALA A 268 2.43 15.38 1.73
N SER A 269 2.60 14.07 1.52
CA SER A 269 2.85 13.45 0.22
C SER A 269 1.65 13.56 -0.73
N MET A 270 0.44 13.31 -0.22
CA MET A 270 -0.80 13.37 -1.01
C MET A 270 -1.19 14.78 -1.47
N SER A 271 -0.70 15.82 -0.79
CA SER A 271 -1.06 17.23 -1.03
C SER A 271 0.02 18.05 -1.76
N ARG A 272 0.99 17.38 -2.39
CA ARG A 272 1.96 17.99 -3.30
C ARG A 272 1.44 18.00 -4.74
#